data_AF-A0A955VYX2-F1
#
_entry.id   AF-A0A955VYX2-F1
#
_cell.length_a   1.000
_cell.length_b   1.000
_cell.length_c   1.000
_cell.angle_alpha   90.00
_cell.angle_beta   90.00
_cell.angle_gamma   90.00
#
_symmetry.space_group_name_H-M   'P 1'
#
loop_
_entity.id
_entity.type
_entity.pdbx_description
1 polymer ?
#
loop_
_entity_poly.entity_id
_entity_poly.type
_entity_poly.pdbx_seq_one_letter_code
_entity_poly.pdbx_strand_id
1 'polypeptide(L)'
;MAETTKNRRSAARGRGSKEAVAKRRAARELNSLLGKSRTADHKLDGRTEKRRRRLFQELLEGRNGEPLKPIDVVSHTDELLQLGESFASLRKAGVKPRKIALDESIVASIEKTQAAYSFKPASWKILGVSIDENGSVVAKSRRKRSSK
;
A
#
# COMPACT_ATOMS: atom_id res chain seq x y z
N MET A 1 45.61 -29.83 56.58
CA MET A 1 44.46 -30.70 56.28
C MET A 1 43.26 -29.80 56.03
N ALA A 2 42.70 -29.82 54.80
CA ALA A 2 41.36 -29.39 54.35
C ALA A 2 40.81 -27.99 54.79
N GLU A 3 40.15 -27.15 53.99
CA GLU A 3 39.53 -27.27 52.66
C GLU A 3 39.28 -25.84 52.12
N THR A 4 39.36 -25.67 50.81
CA THR A 4 39.08 -24.44 50.06
C THR A 4 37.58 -24.24 49.82
N THR A 5 37.05 -23.01 49.93
CA THR A 5 35.85 -22.61 49.17
C THR A 5 36.08 -21.32 48.39
N LYS A 6 36.52 -21.56 47.15
CA LYS A 6 36.66 -20.63 46.03
C LYS A 6 35.27 -20.28 45.49
N ASN A 7 34.73 -19.09 45.76
CA ASN A 7 33.53 -18.62 45.05
C ASN A 7 33.93 -18.13 43.64
N ARG A 8 33.95 -19.07 42.69
CA ARG A 8 34.01 -18.77 41.25
C ARG A 8 32.65 -18.23 40.81
N ARG A 9 32.53 -16.91 40.63
CA ARG A 9 31.60 -16.41 39.60
C ARG A 9 32.38 -16.20 38.32
N SER A 10 32.45 -17.30 37.58
CA SER A 10 33.01 -17.43 36.25
C SER A 10 32.41 -16.42 35.28
N ALA A 11 33.28 -15.82 34.48
CA ALA A 11 32.95 -15.16 33.23
C ALA A 11 32.07 -16.06 32.35
N ALA A 12 30.99 -15.50 31.81
CA ALA A 12 30.30 -16.02 30.63
C ALA A 12 29.64 -14.88 29.85
N ARG A 13 30.48 -13.99 29.29
CA ARG A 13 30.14 -13.24 28.07
C ARG A 13 30.02 -14.25 26.92
N GLY A 14 28.88 -14.94 26.85
CA GLY A 14 28.56 -15.86 25.77
C GLY A 14 27.64 -15.16 24.77
N ARG A 15 28.12 -14.97 23.53
CA ARG A 15 27.26 -14.85 22.34
C ARG A 15 26.07 -15.80 22.55
N GLY A 16 24.84 -15.26 22.53
CA GLY A 16 23.63 -16.05 22.84
C GLY A 16 23.64 -17.41 22.14
N SER A 17 23.06 -18.43 22.78
CA SER A 17 23.01 -19.82 22.29
C SER A 17 22.92 -19.89 20.75
N LYS A 18 23.67 -20.81 20.13
CA LYS A 18 23.67 -21.01 18.66
C LYS A 18 22.25 -21.04 18.09
N GLU A 19 21.33 -21.63 18.84
CA GLU A 19 19.92 -21.71 18.50
C GLU A 19 19.21 -20.34 18.49
N ALA A 20 19.50 -19.47 19.46
CA ALA A 20 18.96 -18.12 19.51
C ALA A 20 19.50 -17.24 18.36
N VAL A 21 20.76 -17.43 17.97
CA VAL A 21 21.35 -16.74 16.81
C VAL A 21 20.71 -17.26 15.51
N ALA A 22 20.50 -18.57 15.38
CA ALA A 22 19.84 -19.18 14.24
C ALA A 22 18.39 -18.69 14.10
N LYS A 23 17.61 -18.67 15.19
CA LYS A 23 16.24 -18.14 15.21
C LYS A 23 16.19 -16.67 14.79
N ARG A 24 17.13 -15.84 15.28
CA ARG A 24 17.24 -14.44 14.85
C ARG A 24 17.65 -14.29 13.39
N ARG A 25 18.53 -15.15 12.88
CA ARG A 25 18.96 -15.15 11.48
C ARG A 25 17.80 -15.53 10.56
N ALA A 26 17.11 -16.63 10.87
CA ALA A 26 15.92 -17.08 10.14
C ALA A 26 14.79 -16.05 10.18
N ALA A 27 14.53 -15.41 11.33
CA ALA A 27 13.54 -14.34 11.42
C ALA A 27 13.94 -13.11 10.59
N ARG A 28 15.22 -12.73 10.56
CA ARG A 28 15.71 -11.63 9.72
C ARG A 28 15.62 -11.96 8.25
N GLU A 29 15.95 -13.18 7.86
CA GLU A 29 15.86 -13.68 6.49
C GLU A 29 14.41 -13.72 6.02
N LEU A 30 13.51 -14.30 6.83
CA LEU A 30 12.07 -14.31 6.57
C LEU A 30 11.50 -12.90 6.50
N ASN A 31 11.88 -11.99 7.41
CA ASN A 31 11.45 -10.59 7.37
C ASN A 31 12.13 -9.80 6.22
N SER A 32 13.29 -10.23 5.73
CA SER A 32 13.89 -9.64 4.53
C SER A 32 13.15 -10.09 3.26
N LEU A 33 12.80 -11.37 3.19
CA LEU A 33 12.08 -11.98 2.07
C LEU A 33 10.60 -11.58 2.02
N LEU A 34 9.93 -11.51 3.18
CA LEU A 34 8.48 -11.30 3.30
C LEU A 34 8.11 -9.98 3.98
N GLY A 35 8.99 -9.45 4.82
CA GLY A 35 8.76 -8.24 5.63
C GLY A 35 9.23 -6.95 4.98
N LYS A 36 9.81 -6.98 3.76
CA LYS A 36 9.82 -5.80 2.90
C LYS A 36 8.37 -5.44 2.58
N SER A 37 7.85 -4.49 3.33
CA SER A 37 6.67 -3.71 2.94
C SER A 37 6.83 -3.38 1.46
N ARG A 38 5.93 -3.91 0.63
CA ARG A 38 5.94 -3.79 -0.85
C ARG A 38 5.95 -2.35 -1.37
N THR A 39 6.00 -1.36 -0.48
CA THR A 39 5.82 0.07 -0.75
C THR A 39 7.09 0.91 -0.62
N ALA A 40 8.23 0.39 -0.14
CA ALA A 40 9.37 1.27 0.19
C ALA A 40 10.76 0.89 -0.34
N ASP A 41 11.02 -0.35 -0.75
CA ASP A 41 12.41 -0.79 -1.02
C ASP A 41 12.60 -1.65 -2.28
N HIS A 42 11.66 -1.59 -3.23
CA HIS A 42 12.05 -1.80 -4.61
C HIS A 42 12.72 -0.52 -5.04
N LYS A 43 14.05 -0.51 -5.11
CA LYS A 43 14.82 0.56 -5.75
C LYS A 43 14.35 0.60 -7.21
N LEU A 44 13.32 1.39 -7.46
CA LEU A 44 12.76 1.59 -8.78
C LEU A 44 13.89 2.23 -9.61
N ASP A 45 13.97 1.87 -10.89
CA ASP A 45 14.91 2.56 -11.79
C ASP A 45 14.65 4.08 -11.73
N GLY A 46 15.68 4.90 -11.92
CA GLY A 46 15.59 6.37 -11.78
C GLY A 46 14.50 6.98 -12.67
N ARG A 47 14.22 6.36 -13.82
CA ARG A 47 13.09 6.74 -14.70
C ARG A 47 11.74 6.43 -14.07
N THR A 48 11.60 5.24 -13.48
CA THR A 48 10.37 4.78 -12.83
C THR A 48 10.09 5.55 -11.55
N GLU A 49 11.12 5.89 -10.76
CA GLU A 49 10.97 6.80 -9.61
C GLU A 49 10.51 8.19 -10.02
N LYS A 50 11.09 8.75 -11.09
CA LYS A 50 10.68 10.06 -11.61
C LYS A 50 9.21 10.03 -12.06
N ARG A 51 8.79 8.97 -12.76
CA ARG A 51 7.39 8.76 -13.15
C ARG A 51 6.48 8.67 -11.93
N ARG A 52 6.82 7.83 -10.95
CA ARG A 52 6.08 7.68 -9.68
C ARG A 52 5.88 9.02 -8.99
N ARG A 53 6.97 9.78 -8.78
CA ARG A 53 6.92 11.11 -8.14
C ARG A 53 6.03 12.09 -8.91
N ARG A 54 6.15 12.12 -10.24
CA ARG A 54 5.28 12.95 -11.10
C ARG A 54 3.80 12.59 -10.93
N LEU A 55 3.44 11.30 -10.97
CA LEU A 55 2.05 10.86 -10.81
C LEU A 55 1.48 11.25 -9.44
N PHE A 56 2.28 11.12 -8.38
CA PHE A 56 1.89 11.60 -7.05
C PHE A 56 1.65 13.11 -7.03
N GLN A 57 2.56 13.88 -7.60
CA GLN A 57 2.45 15.34 -7.65
C GLN A 57 1.19 15.76 -8.41
N GLU A 58 0.94 15.14 -9.57
CA GLU A 58 -0.23 15.46 -10.38
C GLU A 58 -1.55 15.08 -9.69
N LEU A 59 -1.58 14.00 -8.90
CA LEU A 59 -2.75 13.65 -8.09
C LEU A 59 -3.03 14.65 -6.96
N LEU A 60 -1.99 15.29 -6.42
CA LEU A 60 -2.09 16.28 -5.35
C LEU A 60 -2.47 17.66 -5.87
N GLU A 61 -1.73 18.13 -6.87
CA GLU A 61 -1.76 19.53 -7.31
C GLU A 61 -2.44 19.72 -8.67
N GLY A 62 -2.71 18.64 -9.40
CA GLY A 62 -3.20 18.72 -10.76
C GLY A 62 -2.07 18.83 -11.79
N ARG A 63 -2.44 19.16 -13.02
CA ARG A 63 -1.50 19.35 -14.14
C ARG A 63 -1.67 20.77 -14.67
N ASN A 64 -0.57 21.50 -14.80
CA ASN A 64 -0.55 22.89 -15.30
C ASN A 64 -1.46 23.85 -14.51
N GLY A 65 -1.59 23.65 -13.18
CA GLY A 65 -2.44 24.47 -12.33
C GLY A 65 -3.94 24.11 -12.38
N GLU A 66 -4.32 23.13 -13.20
CA GLU A 66 -5.70 22.63 -13.28
C GLU A 66 -5.87 21.28 -12.58
N PRO A 67 -6.99 21.04 -11.89
CA PRO A 67 -7.26 19.74 -11.29
C PRO A 67 -7.39 18.67 -12.37
N LEU A 68 -6.79 17.49 -12.12
CA LEU A 68 -6.91 16.35 -13.02
C LEU A 68 -8.37 15.97 -13.31
N LYS A 69 -8.64 15.56 -14.56
CA LYS A 69 -9.94 15.01 -14.95
C LYS A 69 -10.19 13.67 -14.25
N PRO A 70 -11.45 13.25 -14.03
CA PRO A 70 -11.75 12.00 -13.33
C PRO A 70 -11.07 10.77 -13.92
N ILE A 71 -10.99 10.67 -15.25
CA ILE A 71 -10.30 9.57 -15.93
C ILE A 71 -8.79 9.56 -15.65
N ASP A 72 -8.15 10.74 -15.65
CA ASP A 72 -6.72 10.87 -15.36
C ASP A 72 -6.43 10.51 -13.91
N VAL A 73 -7.32 10.87 -12.98
CA VAL A 73 -7.20 10.50 -11.57
C VAL A 73 -7.22 8.97 -11.42
N VAL A 74 -8.14 8.27 -12.09
CA VAL A 74 -8.21 6.80 -12.04
C VAL A 74 -7.00 6.17 -12.71
N SER A 75 -6.61 6.66 -13.89
CA SER A 75 -5.45 6.19 -14.65
C SER A 75 -4.15 6.34 -13.85
N HIS A 76 -3.87 7.52 -13.30
CA HIS A 76 -2.67 7.75 -12.48
C HIS A 76 -2.67 6.91 -11.21
N THR A 77 -3.83 6.72 -10.59
CA THR A 77 -3.96 5.83 -9.44
C THR A 77 -3.64 4.39 -9.84
N ASP A 78 -4.16 3.93 -10.98
CA ASP A 78 -3.91 2.59 -11.49
C ASP A 78 -2.43 2.35 -11.77
N GLU A 79 -1.77 3.27 -12.46
CA GLU A 79 -0.33 3.21 -12.71
C GLU A 79 0.47 3.12 -11.40
N LEU A 80 0.14 3.94 -10.39
CA LEU A 80 0.80 3.86 -9.09
C LEU A 80 0.60 2.49 -8.44
N LEU A 81 -0.62 1.94 -8.49
CA LEU A 81 -0.89 0.59 -7.99
C LEU A 81 -0.16 -0.50 -8.79
N GLN A 82 0.10 -0.30 -10.08
CA GLN A 82 0.94 -1.19 -10.89
C GLN A 82 2.43 -1.08 -10.51
N LEU A 83 2.90 0.11 -10.13
CA LEU A 83 4.26 0.36 -9.62
C LEU A 83 4.49 -0.15 -8.18
N GLY A 84 3.51 -0.82 -7.57
CA GLY A 84 3.62 -1.38 -6.23
C GLY A 84 3.14 -0.44 -5.12
N GLU A 85 2.61 0.73 -5.45
CA GLU A 85 1.95 1.56 -4.44
C GLU A 85 0.68 0.90 -3.92
N SER A 86 0.31 1.32 -2.72
CA SER A 86 -0.95 0.93 -2.12
C SER A 86 -1.87 2.14 -2.02
N PHE A 87 -3.18 1.92 -2.04
CA PHE A 87 -4.12 3.01 -1.78
C PHE A 87 -3.93 3.65 -0.38
N ALA A 88 -3.31 2.93 0.55
CA ALA A 88 -2.93 3.47 1.86
C ALA A 88 -1.72 4.43 1.77
N SER A 89 -0.71 4.14 0.95
CA SER A 89 0.42 5.05 0.73
C SER A 89 -0.03 6.33 0.02
N LEU A 90 -0.94 6.23 -0.96
CA LEU A 90 -1.57 7.39 -1.59
C LEU A 90 -2.23 8.33 -0.58
N ARG A 91 -3.06 7.78 0.32
CA ARG A 91 -3.72 8.56 1.37
C ARG A 91 -2.73 9.17 2.37
N LYS A 92 -1.68 8.42 2.75
CA LYS A 92 -0.61 8.93 3.63
C LYS A 92 0.17 10.08 2.99
N ALA A 93 0.36 10.05 1.68
CA ALA A 93 1.00 11.13 0.92
C ALA A 93 0.09 12.36 0.72
N GLY A 94 -1.15 12.33 1.23
CA GLY A 94 -2.08 13.46 1.15
C GLY A 94 -3.07 13.39 -0.01
N VAL A 95 -3.03 12.34 -0.85
CA VAL A 95 -4.00 12.20 -1.94
C VAL A 95 -5.39 11.91 -1.36
N LYS A 96 -6.32 12.84 -1.56
CA LYS A 96 -7.68 12.76 -1.01
C LYS A 96 -8.65 12.12 -2.02
N PRO A 97 -9.52 11.18 -1.57
CA PRO A 97 -10.58 10.67 -2.42
C PRO A 97 -11.57 11.78 -2.82
N ARG A 98 -11.86 11.90 -4.11
CA ARG A 98 -12.86 12.81 -4.67
C ARG A 98 -14.20 12.07 -4.70
N LYS A 99 -15.06 12.31 -3.71
CA LYS A 99 -16.37 11.65 -3.67
C LYS A 99 -17.27 12.29 -4.74
N ILE A 100 -17.68 11.50 -5.72
CA ILE A 100 -18.63 11.90 -6.75
C ILE A 100 -20.02 11.37 -6.35
N ALA A 101 -21.07 12.15 -6.63
CA ALA A 101 -22.44 11.67 -6.52
C ALA A 101 -22.70 10.68 -7.66
N LEU A 102 -23.11 9.46 -7.32
CA LEU A 102 -23.39 8.43 -8.32
C LEU A 102 -24.85 8.57 -8.76
N ASP A 103 -25.04 8.88 -10.03
CA ASP A 103 -26.30 8.71 -10.75
C ASP A 103 -26.18 7.53 -11.74
N GLU A 104 -27.29 7.16 -12.37
CA GLU A 104 -27.34 6.03 -13.30
C GLU A 104 -26.45 6.25 -14.54
N SER A 105 -26.37 7.50 -15.03
CA SER A 105 -25.55 7.88 -16.19
C SER A 105 -24.05 7.74 -15.90
N ILE A 106 -23.60 8.18 -14.73
CA ILE A 106 -22.23 8.07 -14.24
C ILE A 106 -21.88 6.61 -14.01
N VAL A 107 -22.76 5.81 -13.41
CA VAL A 107 -22.54 4.38 -13.22
C VAL A 107 -22.32 3.68 -14.56
N ALA A 108 -23.22 3.90 -15.54
CA ALA A 108 -23.07 3.32 -16.86
C ALA A 108 -21.76 3.76 -17.55
N SER A 109 -21.35 5.01 -17.35
CA SER A 109 -20.09 5.54 -17.88
C SER A 109 -18.86 4.91 -17.21
N ILE A 110 -18.90 4.66 -15.90
CA ILE A 110 -17.86 3.98 -15.14
C ILE A 110 -17.71 2.54 -15.62
N GLU A 111 -18.81 1.80 -15.78
CA GLU A 111 -18.77 0.41 -16.23
C GLU A 111 -18.23 0.29 -17.67
N LYS A 112 -18.66 1.19 -18.57
CA LYS A 112 -18.09 1.28 -19.93
C LYS A 112 -16.58 1.57 -19.89
N THR A 113 -16.16 2.49 -19.03
CA THR A 113 -14.74 2.83 -18.87
C THR A 113 -13.95 1.64 -18.30
N GLN A 114 -14.51 0.96 -17.29
CA GLN A 114 -13.89 -0.22 -16.70
C GLN A 114 -13.72 -1.34 -17.73
N ALA A 115 -14.74 -1.59 -18.56
CA ALA A 115 -14.67 -2.57 -19.64
C ALA A 115 -13.60 -2.19 -20.68
N ALA A 116 -13.45 -0.90 -21.00
CA ALA A 116 -12.49 -0.43 -21.99
C ALA A 116 -11.02 -0.46 -21.51
N TYR A 117 -10.76 -0.06 -20.26
CA TYR A 117 -9.40 0.14 -19.76
C TYR A 117 -8.91 -0.96 -18.82
N SER A 118 -9.81 -1.79 -18.28
CA SER A 118 -9.47 -2.87 -17.34
C SER A 118 -8.65 -2.39 -16.14
N PHE A 119 -8.98 -1.20 -15.60
CA PHE A 119 -8.29 -0.67 -14.41
C PHE A 119 -8.45 -1.62 -13.22
N LYS A 120 -7.48 -1.61 -12.31
CA LYS A 120 -7.60 -2.30 -11.03
C LYS A 120 -8.83 -1.75 -10.28
N PRO A 121 -9.70 -2.61 -9.73
CA PRO A 121 -10.88 -2.17 -8.97
C PRO A 121 -10.54 -1.22 -7.80
N ALA A 122 -9.33 -1.34 -7.24
CA ALA A 122 -8.83 -0.47 -6.19
C ALA A 122 -8.61 0.99 -6.65
N SER A 123 -8.36 1.24 -7.93
CA SER A 123 -8.12 2.57 -8.49
C SER A 123 -9.37 3.45 -8.35
N TRP A 124 -10.55 2.88 -8.57
CA TRP A 124 -11.85 3.56 -8.45
C TRP A 124 -12.18 4.06 -7.04
N LYS A 125 -11.51 3.53 -6.00
CA LYS A 125 -11.66 4.01 -4.62
C LYS A 125 -11.27 5.48 -4.47
N ILE A 126 -10.41 5.99 -5.37
CA ILE A 126 -10.05 7.41 -5.38
C ILE A 126 -11.24 8.32 -5.71
N LEU A 127 -12.21 7.82 -6.47
CA LEU A 127 -13.46 8.54 -6.77
C LEU A 127 -14.58 8.22 -5.77
N GLY A 128 -14.26 7.47 -4.70
CA GLY A 128 -15.24 6.97 -3.74
C GLY A 128 -16.03 5.75 -4.23
N VAL A 129 -15.78 5.28 -5.46
CA VAL A 129 -16.48 4.18 -6.13
C VAL A 129 -15.88 2.83 -5.71
N SER A 130 -16.67 1.78 -5.80
CA SER A 130 -16.21 0.41 -5.59
C SER A 130 -16.75 -0.44 -6.71
N ILE A 131 -15.85 -1.20 -7.34
CA ILE A 131 -16.15 -2.07 -8.47
C ILE A 131 -15.84 -3.50 -8.04
N ASP A 132 -16.63 -4.45 -8.50
CA ASP A 132 -16.41 -5.88 -8.28
C ASP A 132 -15.42 -6.48 -9.31
N GLU A 133 -15.26 -7.80 -9.31
CA GLU A 133 -14.39 -8.50 -10.25
C GLU A 133 -14.96 -8.51 -11.68
N ASN A 134 -16.27 -8.32 -11.83
CA ASN A 134 -16.96 -8.30 -13.13
C ASN A 134 -16.95 -6.91 -13.79
N GLY A 135 -16.47 -5.89 -13.08
CA GLY A 135 -16.43 -4.51 -13.58
C GLY A 135 -17.69 -3.70 -13.26
N SER A 136 -18.60 -4.22 -12.45
CA SER A 136 -19.85 -3.56 -12.07
C SER A 136 -19.71 -2.71 -10.81
N VAL A 137 -20.43 -1.59 -10.75
CA VAL A 137 -20.38 -0.69 -9.59
C VAL A 137 -21.16 -1.29 -8.42
N VAL A 138 -20.47 -1.54 -7.31
CA VAL A 138 -21.07 -2.03 -6.08
C VAL A 138 -21.48 -0.86 -5.21
N ALA A 139 -22.79 -0.69 -5.02
CA ALA A 139 -23.31 0.25 -4.04
C ALA A 139 -22.76 -0.10 -2.65
N LYS A 140 -22.07 0.85 -2.01
CA LYS A 140 -21.65 0.67 -0.61
C LYS A 140 -22.90 0.64 0.25
N SER A 141 -23.38 -0.56 0.56
CA SER A 141 -24.33 -0.78 1.65
C SER A 141 -23.70 -0.18 2.90
N ARG A 142 -24.19 0.99 3.32
CA ARG A 142 -23.92 1.52 4.66
C ARG A 142 -24.50 0.50 5.63
N ARG A 143 -23.70 -0.47 6.08
CA ARG A 143 -24.03 -1.22 7.29
C ARG A 143 -24.19 -0.19 8.40
N LYS A 144 -25.45 0.15 8.72
CA LYS A 144 -25.78 0.88 9.95
C LYS A 144 -25.18 0.05 11.08
N ARG A 145 -24.10 0.54 11.69
CA ARG A 145 -23.68 0.03 12.99
C ARG A 145 -24.82 0.41 13.93
N SER A 146 -25.68 -0.55 14.25
CA SER A 146 -26.58 -0.47 15.39
C SER A 146 -25.71 -0.28 16.62
N SER A 147 -25.63 0.95 17.13
CA SER A 147 -25.13 1.21 18.47
C SER A 147 -26.12 0.56 19.43
N LYS A 148 -25.63 -0.40 20.22
CA LYS A 148 -26.32 -0.93 21.38
C LYS A 148 -25.97 -0.06 22.58
#